data_AF-A0A6A4ZWC2-F1
#
_entry.id   AF-A0A6A4ZWC2-F1
#
_cell.length_a   1.000
_cell.length_b   1.000
_cell.length_c   1.000
_cell.angle_alpha   90.00
_cell.angle_beta   90.00
_cell.angle_gamma   90.00
#
_symmetry.space_group_name_H-M   'P 1'
#
loop_
_entity.id
_entity.type
_entity.pdbx_description
1 polymer ?
#
loop_
_entity_poly.entity_id
_entity_poly.type
_entity_poly.pdbx_seq_one_letter_code
_entity_poly.pdbx_strand_id
1 'polypeptide(L)'
;DLGIPIYDLMYVHFKDVPRALVQRVLAEGSREKHAEITRIMEEKGINKQFDEMWFRTHGKKHQRALVQKERSPLREYSSALIIQRFLGKARLERTRRLSKSVAYDGSTKLAHPSSSQQSHRSRGEDEGDDGGCTDDQGAQEQPPPS
;
A
#
# COMPACT_ATOMS: atom_id res chain seq x y z
N ASP A 1 -18.33 -2.31 -6.03
CA ASP A 1 -16.95 -2.81 -6.21
C ASP A 1 -16.58 -2.53 -7.65
N LEU A 2 -15.31 -2.19 -7.94
CA LEU A 2 -14.85 -1.82 -9.29
C LEU A 2 -14.14 -2.97 -10.01
N GLY A 3 -13.88 -4.09 -9.33
CA GLY A 3 -13.25 -5.26 -9.95
C GLY A 3 -11.83 -5.02 -10.49
N ILE A 4 -11.14 -4.00 -9.98
CA ILE A 4 -9.79 -3.63 -10.41
C ILE A 4 -8.78 -4.59 -9.75
N PRO A 5 -7.92 -5.26 -10.54
CA PRO A 5 -6.86 -6.12 -9.99
C PRO A 5 -5.71 -5.30 -9.40
N ILE A 6 -5.16 -5.77 -8.28
CA ILE A 6 -3.91 -5.28 -7.72
C ILE A 6 -2.77 -6.17 -8.18
N TYR A 7 -1.74 -5.55 -8.73
CA TYR A 7 -0.50 -6.15 -9.15
C TYR A 7 0.59 -5.98 -8.09
N ASP A 8 1.34 -7.04 -7.81
CA ASP A 8 2.43 -7.08 -6.83
C ASP A 8 2.01 -6.51 -5.47
N LEU A 9 0.73 -6.69 -5.11
CA LEU A 9 0.14 -6.25 -3.85
C LEU A 9 0.27 -4.74 -3.57
N MET A 10 0.57 -3.93 -4.58
CA MET A 10 0.88 -2.50 -4.39
C MET A 10 0.39 -1.61 -5.51
N TYR A 11 0.31 -2.11 -6.74
CA TYR A 11 0.04 -1.30 -7.91
C TYR A 11 -1.26 -1.66 -8.59
N VAL A 12 -1.89 -0.66 -9.21
CA VAL A 12 -2.96 -0.89 -10.18
C VAL A 12 -2.42 -0.53 -11.55
N HIS A 13 -2.73 -1.35 -12.56
CA HIS A 13 -2.32 -1.03 -13.92
C HIS A 13 -3.25 0.04 -14.52
N PHE A 14 -2.66 1.06 -15.15
CA PHE A 14 -3.41 2.22 -15.62
C PHE A 14 -4.60 1.86 -16.51
N LYS A 15 -4.45 0.91 -17.45
CA LYS A 15 -5.55 0.45 -18.34
C LYS A 15 -6.79 -0.07 -17.60
N ASP A 16 -6.63 -0.59 -16.39
CA ASP A 16 -7.71 -1.23 -15.64
C ASP A 16 -8.61 -0.19 -14.95
N VAL A 17 -8.08 1.01 -14.66
CA VAL A 17 -8.81 2.10 -14.02
C VAL A 17 -9.91 2.68 -14.91
N PRO A 18 -9.65 3.22 -16.12
CA PRO A 18 -10.69 3.78 -16.97
C PRO A 18 -11.69 2.70 -17.41
N ARG A 19 -11.23 1.46 -17.65
CA ARG A 19 -12.11 0.31 -17.96
C ARG A 19 -13.13 0.07 -16.85
N ALA A 20 -12.68 0.01 -15.60
CA ALA A 20 -13.56 -0.19 -14.46
C ALA A 20 -14.51 1.00 -14.21
N LEU A 21 -14.04 2.23 -14.44
CA LEU A 21 -14.90 3.42 -14.33
C LEU A 21 -16.02 3.41 -15.37
N VAL A 22 -15.71 3.06 -16.63
CA VAL A 22 -16.71 2.91 -17.69
C VAL A 22 -17.73 1.82 -17.34
N GLN A 23 -17.27 0.64 -16.90
CA GLN A 23 -18.16 -0.44 -16.47
C GLN A 23 -19.08 0.00 -15.33
N ARG A 24 -18.58 0.77 -14.36
CA ARG A 24 -19.38 1.31 -13.26
C ARG A 24 -20.44 2.29 -13.72
N VAL A 25 -20.11 3.18 -14.66
CA VAL A 25 -21.06 4.15 -15.22
C VAL A 25 -22.15 3.42 -15.99
N LEU A 26 -21.78 2.45 -16.84
CA LEU A 26 -22.74 1.61 -17.58
C LEU A 26 -23.62 0.76 -16.66
N ALA A 27 -23.08 0.31 -15.53
CA ALA A 27 -23.82 -0.43 -14.53
C ALA A 27 -24.72 0.47 -13.66
N GLU A 28 -24.63 1.80 -13.75
CA GLU A 28 -25.33 2.76 -12.89
C GLU A 28 -25.11 2.49 -11.39
N GLY A 29 -23.99 1.88 -11.03
CA GLY A 29 -23.69 1.43 -9.67
C GLY A 29 -24.38 0.12 -9.22
N SER A 30 -25.23 -0.50 -10.04
CA SER A 30 -25.85 -1.81 -9.75
C SER A 30 -24.83 -2.95 -9.88
N ARG A 31 -24.80 -3.83 -8.88
CA ARG A 31 -23.90 -5.00 -8.87
C ARG A 31 -24.29 -6.06 -9.89
N GLU A 32 -25.60 -6.27 -10.08
CA GLU A 32 -26.12 -7.26 -11.03
C GLU A 32 -25.80 -6.85 -12.47
N LYS A 33 -26.05 -5.57 -12.81
CA LYS A 33 -25.66 -4.99 -14.10
C LYS A 33 -24.16 -5.09 -14.32
N HIS A 34 -23.35 -4.80 -13.30
CA HIS A 34 -21.90 -4.90 -13.39
C HIS A 34 -21.45 -6.34 -13.69
N ALA A 35 -22.01 -7.35 -13.00
CA ALA A 35 -21.68 -8.75 -13.25
C ALA A 35 -22.05 -9.18 -14.67
N GLU A 36 -23.21 -8.75 -15.17
CA GLU A 36 -23.66 -9.05 -16.52
C GLU A 36 -22.78 -8.36 -17.58
N ILE A 37 -22.43 -7.08 -17.38
CA ILE A 37 -21.49 -6.37 -18.27
C ILE A 37 -20.14 -7.07 -18.31
N THR A 38 -19.58 -7.45 -17.16
CA THR A 38 -18.32 -8.20 -17.10
C THR A 38 -18.42 -9.50 -17.88
N ARG A 39 -19.48 -10.28 -17.67
CA ARG A 39 -19.73 -11.54 -18.38
C ARG A 39 -19.83 -11.35 -19.89
N ILE A 40 -20.60 -10.37 -20.36
CA ILE A 40 -20.75 -10.06 -21.78
C ILE A 40 -19.39 -9.66 -22.39
N MET A 41 -18.61 -8.83 -21.68
CA MET A 41 -17.29 -8.41 -22.15
C MET A 41 -16.29 -9.57 -22.26
N GLU A 42 -16.41 -10.57 -21.39
CA GLU A 42 -15.62 -11.81 -21.46
C GLU A 42 -16.09 -12.71 -22.60
N GLU A 43 -17.39 -12.97 -22.71
CA GLU A 43 -17.99 -13.82 -23.75
C GLU A 43 -17.69 -13.28 -25.15
N LYS A 44 -17.81 -11.97 -25.36
CA LYS A 44 -17.53 -11.31 -26.64
C LYS A 44 -16.03 -11.07 -26.88
N GLY A 45 -15.17 -11.42 -25.93
CA GLY A 45 -13.72 -11.22 -26.05
C GLY A 45 -13.28 -9.75 -26.06
N ILE A 46 -14.15 -8.82 -25.64
CA ILE A 46 -13.87 -7.38 -25.60
C ILE A 46 -12.69 -7.09 -24.68
N ASN A 47 -12.60 -7.77 -23.53
CA ASN A 47 -11.47 -7.64 -22.61
C ASN A 47 -10.14 -8.00 -23.28
N LYS A 48 -10.12 -9.08 -24.08
CA LYS A 48 -8.93 -9.51 -24.80
C LYS A 48 -8.54 -8.53 -25.90
N GLN A 49 -9.51 -8.06 -26.69
CA GLN A 49 -9.25 -7.08 -27.75
C GLN A 49 -8.75 -5.74 -27.21
N PHE A 50 -9.33 -5.27 -26.10
CA PHE A 50 -8.86 -4.07 -25.42
C PHE A 50 -7.41 -4.20 -24.96
N ASP A 51 -7.07 -5.33 -24.33
CA ASP A 51 -5.71 -5.63 -23.89
C ASP A 51 -4.74 -5.67 -25.06
N GLU A 52 -5.10 -6.34 -26.15
CA GLU A 52 -4.28 -6.40 -27.37
C GLU A 52 -4.05 -5.02 -27.98
N MET A 53 -5.10 -4.20 -28.08
CA MET A 53 -4.99 -2.82 -28.58
C MET A 53 -4.09 -1.95 -27.69
N TRP A 54 -4.24 -2.09 -26.37
CA TRP A 54 -3.40 -1.39 -25.40
C TRP A 54 -1.92 -1.76 -25.59
N PHE A 55 -1.60 -3.05 -25.66
CA PHE A 55 -0.21 -3.51 -25.78
C PHE A 55 0.39 -3.29 -27.17
N ARG A 56 -0.45 -3.19 -28.22
CA ARG A 56 0.00 -2.75 -29.55
C ARG A 56 0.50 -1.31 -29.51
N THR A 57 -0.19 -0.44 -28.77
CA THR A 57 0.11 1.00 -28.70
C THR A 57 1.24 1.30 -27.71
N HIS A 58 1.29 0.60 -26.57
CA HIS A 58 2.24 0.89 -25.48
C HIS A 58 3.41 -0.11 -25.36
N GLY A 59 3.46 -1.12 -26.25
CA GLY A 59 4.59 -2.01 -26.41
C GLY A 59 4.48 -3.36 -25.69
N LYS A 60 4.98 -4.40 -26.37
CA LYS A 60 4.92 -5.81 -25.92
C LYS A 60 5.78 -6.11 -24.68
N LYS A 61 6.78 -5.28 -24.37
CA LYS A 61 7.59 -5.40 -23.14
C LYS A 61 6.70 -5.22 -21.89
N HIS A 62 5.78 -4.26 -21.94
CA HIS A 62 4.83 -3.98 -20.87
C HIS A 62 3.88 -5.16 -20.62
N GLN A 63 3.41 -5.80 -21.71
CA GLN A 63 2.58 -7.01 -21.63
C GLN A 63 3.28 -8.14 -20.89
N ARG A 64 4.54 -8.45 -21.25
CA ARG A 64 5.31 -9.54 -20.62
C ARG A 64 5.52 -9.29 -19.14
N ALA A 65 5.88 -8.05 -18.77
CA ALA A 65 6.02 -7.65 -17.37
C ALA A 65 4.70 -7.83 -16.61
N LEU A 66 3.56 -7.45 -17.20
CA LEU A 66 2.25 -7.53 -16.54
C LEU A 66 1.71 -8.96 -16.40
N VAL A 67 2.14 -9.88 -17.25
CA VAL A 67 1.76 -11.31 -17.16
C VAL A 67 2.51 -12.00 -16.01
N GLN A 68 3.74 -11.58 -15.72
CA GLN A 68 4.56 -12.15 -14.66
C GLN A 68 4.18 -11.68 -13.25
N LYS A 69 3.41 -10.59 -13.14
CA LYS A 69 2.99 -10.02 -11.86
C LYS A 69 1.85 -10.80 -11.23
N GLU A 70 1.93 -10.98 -9.91
CA GLU A 70 0.84 -11.55 -9.12
C GLU A 70 -0.38 -10.64 -9.17
N ARG A 71 -1.58 -11.22 -9.34
CA ARG A 71 -2.85 -10.48 -9.39
C ARG A 71 -3.72 -10.90 -8.22
N SER A 72 -4.11 -9.94 -7.40
CA SER A 72 -5.07 -10.15 -6.32
C SER A 72 -6.28 -9.24 -6.50
N PRO A 73 -7.49 -9.73 -6.20
CA PRO A 73 -8.65 -8.86 -6.06
C PRO A 73 -8.46 -7.87 -4.91
N LEU A 74 -8.83 -6.60 -5.12
CA LEU A 74 -8.72 -5.53 -4.11
C LEU A 74 -9.31 -5.93 -2.74
N ARG A 75 -10.46 -6.64 -2.75
CA ARG A 75 -11.11 -7.11 -1.53
C ARG A 75 -10.24 -8.05 -0.72
N GLU A 76 -9.62 -9.03 -1.38
CA GLU A 76 -8.75 -10.02 -0.74
C GLU A 76 -7.49 -9.38 -0.18
N TYR A 77 -6.88 -8.47 -0.93
CA TYR A 77 -5.75 -7.70 -0.46
C TYR A 77 -6.08 -6.87 0.78
N SER A 78 -7.19 -6.12 0.73
CA SER A 78 -7.61 -5.26 1.85
C SER A 78 -7.96 -6.05 3.11
N SER A 79 -8.62 -7.21 2.96
CA SER A 79 -8.97 -8.07 4.09
C SER A 79 -7.72 -8.68 4.71
N ALA A 80 -6.75 -9.13 3.90
CA ALA A 80 -5.47 -9.64 4.38
C ALA A 80 -4.73 -8.61 5.23
N LEU A 81 -4.63 -7.35 4.79
CA LEU A 81 -4.00 -6.27 5.55
C LEU A 81 -4.69 -6.00 6.89
N ILE A 82 -6.03 -5.98 6.89
CA ILE A 82 -6.82 -5.77 8.11
C ILE A 82 -6.56 -6.89 9.11
N ILE A 83 -6.60 -8.14 8.64
CA ILE A 83 -6.36 -9.33 9.46
C ILE A 83 -4.94 -9.33 10.02
N GLN A 84 -3.93 -9.05 9.19
CA GLN A 84 -2.53 -8.95 9.62
C GLN A 84 -2.35 -7.89 10.70
N ARG A 85 -2.92 -6.69 10.51
CA ARG A 85 -2.84 -5.61 11.49
C ARG A 85 -3.55 -5.97 12.80
N PHE A 86 -4.71 -6.62 12.72
CA PHE A 86 -5.45 -7.09 13.88
C PHE A 86 -4.65 -8.11 14.69
N LEU A 87 -4.09 -9.13 14.01
CA LEU A 87 -3.25 -10.14 14.65
C LEU A 87 -1.98 -9.53 15.28
N GLY A 88 -1.35 -8.58 14.61
CA GLY A 88 -0.20 -7.84 15.15
C GLY A 88 -0.54 -7.13 16.46
N LYS A 89 -1.66 -6.40 16.49
CA LYS A 89 -2.14 -5.73 17.71
C LYS A 89 -2.50 -6.73 18.82
N ALA A 90 -3.18 -7.82 18.48
CA ALA A 90 -3.57 -8.85 19.44
C ALA A 90 -2.35 -9.52 20.09
N ARG A 91 -1.31 -9.82 19.30
CA ARG A 91 -0.04 -10.36 19.80
C ARG A 91 0.70 -9.37 20.71
N LEU A 92 0.78 -8.10 20.31
CA LEU A 92 1.42 -7.06 21.13
C LEU A 92 0.71 -6.88 22.48
N GLU A 93 -0.62 -6.82 22.47
CA GLU A 93 -1.42 -6.70 23.70
C GLU A 93 -1.25 -7.92 24.61
N ARG A 94 -1.15 -9.13 24.04
CA ARG A 94 -0.85 -10.35 24.79
C ARG A 94 0.50 -10.25 25.48
N THR A 95 1.55 -9.84 24.77
CA THR A 95 2.89 -9.66 25.34
C THR A 95 2.90 -8.58 26.42
N ARG A 96 2.18 -7.47 26.22
CA ARG A 96 2.04 -6.39 27.22
C ARG A 96 1.35 -6.86 28.50
N ARG A 97 0.31 -7.71 28.38
CA ARG A 97 -0.36 -8.29 29.55
C ARG A 97 0.56 -9.24 30.30
N LEU A 98 1.31 -10.07 29.58
CA LEU A 98 2.28 -11.00 30.17
C LEU A 98 3.44 -10.26 30.86
N SER A 99 3.97 -9.19 30.26
CA SER A 99 5.02 -8.40 30.91
C SER A 99 4.52 -7.66 32.16
N LYS A 100 3.27 -7.17 32.15
CA LYS A 100 2.63 -6.58 33.34
C LYS A 100 2.39 -7.59 34.45
N SER A 101 2.00 -8.83 34.12
CA SER A 101 1.82 -9.87 35.14
C SER A 101 3.16 -10.31 35.76
N VAL A 102 4.23 -10.40 34.97
CA VAL A 102 5.58 -10.72 35.48
C VAL A 102 6.15 -9.58 36.34
N ALA A 103 5.91 -8.32 35.99
CA ALA A 103 6.33 -7.17 36.81
C ALA A 103 5.63 -7.12 38.18
N TYR A 104 4.39 -7.63 38.27
CA TYR A 104 3.65 -7.72 39.53
C TYR A 104 4.13 -8.87 40.42
N ASP A 105 4.59 -9.97 39.84
CA ASP A 105 5.11 -11.15 40.58
C ASP A 105 6.56 -10.92 41.09
N GLY A 106 7.31 -10.01 40.49
CA GLY A 106 8.65 -9.61 40.95
C GLY A 106 8.70 -8.55 42.04
N SER A 107 7.57 -7.92 42.42
CA SER A 107 7.55 -6.74 43.31
C SER A 107 7.36 -7.05 44.81
N THR A 108 7.28 -8.32 45.22
CA THR A 108 7.39 -8.68 46.64
C THR A 108 8.85 -8.91 47.05
N LYS A 109 9.69 -7.87 46.93
CA LYS A 109 10.90 -7.73 47.75
C LYS A 109 11.25 -6.25 47.92
N LEU A 110 10.75 -5.72 49.05
CA LEU A 110 11.33 -4.67 49.90
C LEU A 110 12.49 -3.84 49.30
N ALA A 111 12.28 -2.53 49.13
CA ALA A 111 13.11 -1.48 49.75
C ALA A 111 12.67 -0.06 49.31
N HIS A 112 12.34 0.76 50.30
CA HIS A 112 12.52 2.22 50.33
C HIS A 112 13.21 2.53 51.68
N PRO A 113 13.87 3.69 51.92
CA PRO A 113 14.33 4.74 51.00
C PRO A 113 15.79 5.23 51.29
N SER A 114 16.24 6.19 50.47
CA SER A 114 17.22 7.26 50.76
C SER A 114 18.73 6.98 50.66
N SER A 115 19.38 7.63 49.69
CA SER A 115 20.53 8.50 49.97
C SER A 115 20.75 9.47 48.82
N SER A 116 20.74 10.75 49.17
CA SER A 116 21.29 11.89 48.45
C SER A 116 22.67 11.62 47.85
N GLN A 117 22.94 12.18 46.67
CA GLN A 117 24.12 13.04 46.44
C GLN A 117 24.03 13.76 45.09
N GLN A 118 24.12 15.08 45.17
CA GLN A 118 24.45 15.99 44.07
C GLN A 118 25.83 15.62 43.49
N SER A 119 26.01 15.77 42.18
CA SER A 119 27.21 16.44 41.69
C SER A 119 26.96 17.12 40.34
N HIS A 120 27.42 18.37 40.31
CA HIS A 120 27.55 19.23 39.15
C HIS A 120 28.41 18.58 38.06
N ARG A 121 28.05 18.83 36.80
CA ARG A 121 29.05 19.25 35.80
C ARG A 121 28.41 20.05 34.67
N SER A 122 28.95 21.25 34.52
CA SER A 122 28.58 22.29 33.57
C SER A 122 29.24 22.07 32.20
N ARG A 123 28.58 22.61 31.17
CA ARG A 123 29.11 23.55 30.16
C ARG A 123 30.01 23.07 29.00
N GLY A 124 29.71 23.63 27.82
CA GLY A 124 30.47 23.65 26.56
C GLY A 124 29.55 23.23 25.39
N GLU A 125 28.85 24.13 24.70
CA GLU A 125 29.34 24.99 23.59
C GLU A 125 30.06 24.15 22.51
N ASP A 126 29.50 24.00 21.30
CA ASP A 126 29.79 24.91 20.17
C ASP A 126 29.21 24.41 18.82
N GLU A 127 28.86 25.38 17.96
CA GLU A 127 28.94 25.50 16.47
C GLU A 127 28.86 24.24 15.57
N GLY A 128 28.29 24.22 14.35
CA GLY A 128 27.83 25.19 13.34
C GLY A 128 27.31 24.33 12.15
N ASP A 129 26.27 24.74 11.43
CA ASP A 129 26.29 25.58 10.22
C ASP A 129 26.33 24.78 8.90
N ASP A 130 25.77 25.41 7.86
CA ASP A 130 25.66 25.06 6.43
C ASP A 130 24.66 23.95 6.04
N GLY A 131 23.66 24.18 5.18
CA GLY A 131 23.62 25.11 4.06
C GLY A 131 23.57 24.29 2.76
N GLY A 132 22.49 24.38 1.97
CA GLY A 132 22.44 23.71 0.67
C GLY A 132 21.06 23.53 0.05
N CYS A 133 20.47 24.62 -0.42
CA CYS A 133 19.51 24.60 -1.52
C CYS A 133 20.22 24.21 -2.82
N THR A 134 19.63 23.33 -3.62
CA THR A 134 19.80 23.36 -5.08
C THR A 134 18.50 23.03 -5.78
N ASP A 135 18.13 23.94 -6.66
CA ASP A 135 16.99 23.98 -7.55
C ASP A 135 16.99 22.91 -8.66
N ASP A 136 15.76 22.65 -9.12
CA ASP A 136 15.32 22.66 -10.53
C ASP A 136 16.20 22.03 -11.63
N GLN A 137 15.63 21.04 -12.33
CA GLN A 137 15.62 21.04 -13.80
C GLN A 137 14.66 20.00 -14.41
N GLY A 138 13.62 20.52 -15.06
CA GLY A 138 13.41 20.29 -16.49
C GLY A 138 12.84 18.94 -16.94
N ALA A 139 11.51 18.88 -17.03
CA ALA A 139 10.80 17.94 -17.90
C ALA A 139 11.07 18.29 -19.39
N GLN A 140 11.50 17.30 -20.18
CA GLN A 140 11.45 17.37 -21.65
C GLN A 140 10.44 16.34 -22.17
N GLU A 141 9.29 16.87 -22.58
CA GLU A 141 8.24 16.16 -23.31
C GLU A 141 8.64 16.16 -24.80
N GLN A 142 8.85 14.97 -25.38
CA GLN A 142 9.03 14.82 -26.84
C GLN A 142 7.68 14.50 -27.50
N PRO A 143 7.30 15.18 -28.59
CA PRO A 143 6.09 14.85 -29.34
C PRO A 143 6.28 13.59 -30.22
N PRO A 144 5.21 12.83 -30.53
CA PRO A 144 5.30 11.61 -31.32
C PRO A 144 5.50 11.89 -32.83
N PRO A 145 6.14 10.96 -33.57
CA PRO A 145 6.35 11.09 -35.01
C PRO A 145 5.06 10.88 -35.81
N SER A 146 4.99 11.59 -36.95
CA SER A 146 3.90 11.59 -37.95
C SER A 146 3.71 10.27 -38.67
#